data_AF-A0A4P6MGK1-F1
#
_entry.id   AF-A0A4P6MGK1-F1
#
_cell.length_a   1.000
_cell.length_b   1.000
_cell.length_c   1.000
_cell.angle_alpha   90.00
_cell.angle_beta   90.00
_cell.angle_gamma   90.00
#
_symmetry.space_group_name_H-M   'P 1'
#
loop_
_entity.id
_entity.type
_entity.pdbx_description
1 polymer ?
#
loop_
_entity_poly.entity_id
_entity_poly.type
_entity_poly.pdbx_seq_one_letter_code
_entity_poly.pdbx_strand_id
1 'polypeptide(L)'
;MRGILLAGCLAGLSLQIQAQETPRVIPQGGAEGAEVTISEVNHDDYPQVRLFVSVLRDGSPVTGLTAADFRVREDEVDQDPLTVEPQLPPISVVVTLDTSGSMARSLDETRAAASAFVSALGPTDAVQLVSFARTVQIQTPMMSAKDPILSAIAGLGARGDTALYDALYQSIDLLADRRGRKAVVLLSDGVDDDGQGQPLSSRTIADVLARAETVGVPVFVVGLGTELDEAVLTDIATTTGAAYLPAPTAEELSAVYAQIADRLSGQYSIRYTSSLPADGIARRIDLNALGQQASRSYTPEGTAAPAAATPPSPAAPTLQSDACPTATALTEEQPVLEQSASRYQQNLISASDRNQSRDDVMRRLQTAFGDAPVLSYTCARTTLEQMSQLYGGNLITASQRNDLRDIVTDSTMLRCRAAGVEPEVTECLTNAMSLYSANLVTATQRNAMRDIAFDQLMAVYLQAPAFEDQMARIGELYQQRLITATQRNRARDALLAAE
;
A
#
# COMPACT_ATOMS: atom_id res chain seq x y z
N MET A 1 -95.67 24.22 39.17
CA MET A 1 -94.95 25.19 40.04
C MET A 1 -94.15 24.43 41.08
N ARG A 2 -92.83 24.33 40.89
CA ARG A 2 -91.73 24.17 41.87
C ARG A 2 -90.52 23.61 41.13
N GLY A 3 -89.44 24.38 41.11
CA GLY A 3 -88.23 24.11 40.34
C GLY A 3 -87.35 23.05 40.99
N ILE A 4 -86.55 22.39 40.14
CA ILE A 4 -85.41 21.58 40.52
C ILE A 4 -84.27 21.92 39.55
N LEU A 5 -83.10 22.14 40.15
CA LEU A 5 -81.82 22.48 39.56
C LEU A 5 -81.32 21.42 38.57
N LEU A 6 -80.61 21.85 37.53
CA LEU A 6 -79.51 21.06 36.97
C LEU A 6 -78.25 21.92 36.89
N ALA A 7 -77.20 21.39 37.51
CA ALA A 7 -75.88 21.96 37.67
C ALA A 7 -75.12 22.02 36.33
N GLY A 8 -74.43 23.14 36.11
CA GLY A 8 -73.47 23.31 35.02
C GLY A 8 -72.19 22.54 35.33
N CYS A 9 -71.78 21.66 34.42
CA CYS A 9 -70.48 21.02 34.41
C CYS A 9 -69.67 21.63 33.25
N LEU A 10 -68.77 22.58 33.56
CA LEU A 10 -67.78 23.12 32.63
C LEU A 10 -66.60 22.14 32.59
N ALA A 11 -66.61 21.21 31.64
CA ALA A 11 -65.43 20.44 31.30
C ALA A 11 -64.58 21.24 30.31
N GLY A 12 -63.40 21.71 30.76
CA GLY A 12 -62.38 22.28 29.91
C GLY A 12 -61.87 21.22 28.94
N LEU A 13 -61.98 21.51 27.64
CA LEU A 13 -61.40 20.71 26.57
C LEU A 13 -59.90 21.05 26.51
N SER A 14 -59.07 20.29 27.22
CA SER A 14 -57.61 20.33 27.04
C SER A 14 -57.26 19.68 25.70
N LEU A 15 -56.95 20.51 24.70
CA LEU A 15 -56.43 20.05 23.41
C LEU A 15 -54.99 19.54 23.61
N GLN A 16 -54.83 18.25 23.91
CA GLN A 16 -53.53 17.60 23.86
C GLN A 16 -53.14 17.42 22.39
N ILE A 17 -52.23 18.26 21.90
CA ILE A 17 -51.47 17.98 20.68
C ILE A 17 -50.57 16.78 21.00
N GLN A 18 -51.07 15.58 20.72
CA GLN A 18 -50.18 14.43 20.58
C GLN A 18 -49.41 14.64 19.29
N ALA A 19 -48.11 14.95 19.42
CA ALA A 19 -47.17 14.78 18.34
C ALA A 19 -47.22 13.30 17.94
N GLN A 20 -47.88 13.00 16.82
CA GLN A 20 -47.74 11.72 16.18
C GLN A 20 -46.31 11.68 15.64
N GLU A 21 -45.42 11.04 16.40
CA GLU A 21 -44.16 10.54 15.87
C GLU A 21 -44.51 9.65 14.68
N THR A 22 -44.33 10.20 13.48
CA THR A 22 -44.28 9.38 12.26
C THR A 22 -43.26 8.29 12.51
N PRO A 23 -43.62 7.01 12.35
CA PRO A 23 -42.66 5.94 12.57
C PRO A 23 -41.47 6.21 11.66
N ARG A 24 -40.30 6.49 12.26
CA ARG A 24 -39.03 6.36 11.55
C ARG A 24 -39.04 4.93 11.03
N VAL A 25 -39.12 4.77 9.71
CA VAL A 25 -38.73 3.53 9.06
C VAL A 25 -37.25 3.38 9.40
N ILE A 26 -36.97 2.64 10.48
CA ILE A 26 -35.63 2.15 10.76
C ILE A 26 -35.32 1.25 9.56
N PRO A 27 -34.22 1.48 8.82
CA PRO A 27 -33.77 0.53 7.83
C PRO A 27 -33.66 -0.83 8.52
N GLN A 28 -34.51 -1.77 8.13
CA GLN A 28 -34.40 -3.17 8.52
C GLN A 28 -33.16 -3.72 7.79
N GLY A 29 -31.99 -3.49 8.37
CA GLY A 29 -30.70 -3.95 7.89
C GLY A 29 -29.73 -3.94 9.05
N GLY A 30 -29.91 -4.90 9.96
CA GLY A 30 -29.02 -5.07 11.11
C GLY A 30 -27.55 -5.20 10.67
N ALA A 31 -26.67 -4.75 11.56
CA ALA A 31 -25.21 -4.80 11.44
C ALA A 31 -24.62 -6.22 11.29
N GLU A 32 -25.44 -7.25 11.48
CA GLU A 32 -25.02 -8.65 11.48
C GLU A 32 -24.72 -9.13 10.05
N GLY A 33 -23.51 -9.65 9.84
CA GLY A 33 -23.08 -10.25 8.56
C GLY A 33 -22.68 -9.27 7.45
N ALA A 34 -22.66 -7.96 7.70
CA ALA A 34 -22.11 -7.00 6.75
C ALA A 34 -20.56 -6.94 6.87
N GLU A 35 -19.88 -6.78 5.74
CA GLU A 35 -18.45 -6.52 5.64
C GLU A 35 -18.25 -5.18 4.94
N VAL A 36 -17.31 -4.36 5.44
CA VAL A 36 -17.02 -3.04 4.89
C VAL A 36 -15.52 -2.96 4.61
N THR A 37 -15.16 -2.48 3.41
CA THR A 37 -13.77 -2.35 2.99
C THR A 37 -13.58 -1.02 2.24
N ILE A 38 -12.52 -0.28 2.57
CA ILE A 38 -12.08 0.88 1.78
C ILE A 38 -11.18 0.37 0.66
N SER A 39 -11.73 0.21 -0.53
CA SER A 39 -11.02 -0.40 -1.66
C SER A 39 -10.03 0.53 -2.35
N GLU A 40 -10.30 1.84 -2.37
CA GLU A 40 -9.37 2.84 -2.90
C GLU A 40 -9.60 4.17 -2.18
N VAL A 41 -8.51 4.90 -1.95
CA VAL A 41 -8.52 6.31 -1.49
C VAL A 41 -7.94 7.17 -2.61
N ASN A 42 -8.81 7.73 -3.43
CA ASN A 42 -8.42 8.60 -4.52
C ASN A 42 -8.25 10.04 -4.01
N HIS A 43 -7.06 10.59 -4.21
CA HIS A 43 -6.66 11.91 -3.74
C HIS A 43 -6.05 12.76 -4.87
N ASP A 44 -6.33 12.40 -6.13
CA ASP A 44 -5.76 13.10 -7.30
C ASP A 44 -6.15 14.59 -7.34
N ASP A 45 -7.35 14.90 -6.83
CA ASP A 45 -7.97 16.22 -6.81
C ASP A 45 -7.90 16.87 -5.40
N TYR A 46 -6.89 16.52 -4.60
CA TYR A 46 -6.71 17.04 -3.25
C TYR A 46 -6.88 18.58 -3.20
N PRO A 47 -7.63 19.16 -2.23
CA PRO A 47 -8.16 18.54 -1.00
C PRO A 47 -9.46 17.76 -1.17
N GLN A 48 -10.00 17.57 -2.38
CA GLN A 48 -11.11 16.65 -2.57
C GLN A 48 -10.59 15.21 -2.49
N VAL A 49 -11.10 14.45 -1.53
CA VAL A 49 -10.78 13.03 -1.35
C VAL A 49 -12.02 12.22 -1.70
N ARG A 50 -11.84 11.18 -2.50
CA ARG A 50 -12.89 10.25 -2.91
C ARG A 50 -12.54 8.84 -2.45
N LEU A 51 -13.38 8.26 -1.61
CA LEU A 51 -13.29 6.88 -1.15
C LEU A 51 -14.14 5.99 -2.04
N PHE A 52 -13.58 4.87 -2.49
CA PHE A 52 -14.34 3.79 -3.09
C PHE A 52 -14.52 2.67 -2.07
N VAL A 53 -15.76 2.44 -1.64
CA VAL A 53 -16.07 1.60 -0.49
C VAL A 53 -16.93 0.43 -0.95
N SER A 54 -16.50 -0.78 -0.61
CA SER A 54 -17.28 -2.00 -0.80
C SER A 54 -18.03 -2.29 0.50
N VAL A 55 -19.36 -2.43 0.42
CA VAL A 55 -20.20 -2.90 1.54
C VAL A 55 -20.89 -4.17 1.08
N LEU A 56 -20.50 -5.30 1.65
CA LEU A 56 -20.98 -6.62 1.26
C LEU A 56 -21.83 -7.22 2.38
N ARG A 57 -22.79 -8.06 2.01
CA ARG A 57 -23.48 -8.98 2.91
C ARG A 57 -23.56 -10.32 2.20
N ASP A 58 -23.05 -11.37 2.85
CA ASP A 58 -22.96 -12.72 2.27
C ASP A 58 -22.30 -12.72 0.87
N GLY A 59 -21.25 -11.90 0.70
CA GLY A 59 -20.52 -11.76 -0.56
C GLY A 59 -21.17 -10.87 -1.63
N SER A 60 -22.40 -10.40 -1.42
CA SER A 60 -23.14 -9.57 -2.38
C SER A 60 -23.13 -8.08 -1.98
N PRO A 61 -23.02 -7.13 -2.94
CA PRO A 61 -23.09 -5.70 -2.64
C PRO A 61 -24.41 -5.27 -1.99
N VAL A 62 -24.33 -4.57 -0.86
CA VAL A 62 -25.47 -3.90 -0.23
C VAL A 62 -25.74 -2.60 -0.98
N THR A 63 -26.94 -2.43 -1.52
CA THR A 63 -27.34 -1.23 -2.28
C THR A 63 -28.22 -0.31 -1.46
N GLY A 64 -28.32 0.96 -1.88
CA GLY A 64 -29.25 1.94 -1.30
C GLY A 64 -28.78 2.65 -0.03
N LEU A 65 -27.52 2.49 0.37
CA LEU A 65 -26.95 3.27 1.47
C LEU A 65 -26.80 4.74 1.07
N THR A 66 -27.00 5.61 2.05
CA THR A 66 -26.97 7.06 1.91
C THR A 66 -25.83 7.65 2.74
N ALA A 67 -25.53 8.95 2.58
CA ALA A 67 -24.50 9.61 3.38
C ALA A 67 -24.74 9.48 4.89
N ALA A 68 -25.99 9.33 5.34
CA ALA A 68 -26.32 9.15 6.75
C ALA A 68 -25.83 7.81 7.33
N ASP A 69 -25.62 6.80 6.48
CA ASP A 69 -25.17 5.45 6.86
C ASP A 69 -23.64 5.34 7.01
N PHE A 70 -22.90 6.39 6.61
CA PHE A 70 -21.46 6.45 6.68
C PHE A 70 -20.99 7.46 7.71
N ARG A 71 -19.91 7.13 8.42
CA ARG A 71 -19.09 8.08 9.19
C ARG A 71 -17.65 7.90 8.74
N VAL A 72 -16.99 9.00 8.40
CA VAL A 72 -15.61 9.01 7.94
C VAL A 72 -14.82 9.92 8.85
N ARG A 73 -13.68 9.42 9.34
CA ARG A 73 -12.67 10.17 10.05
C ARG A 73 -11.39 10.13 9.26
N GLU A 74 -10.73 11.27 9.14
CA GLU A 74 -9.37 11.39 8.63
C GLU A 74 -8.48 11.76 9.81
N ASP A 75 -7.56 10.88 10.14
CA ASP A 75 -6.83 10.85 11.40
C ASP A 75 -7.81 10.95 12.58
N GLU A 76 -7.78 12.05 13.33
CA GLU A 76 -8.68 12.28 14.46
C GLU A 76 -9.90 13.13 14.09
N VAL A 77 -9.99 13.65 12.86
CA VAL A 77 -10.97 14.64 12.41
C VAL A 77 -12.16 14.01 11.69
N ASP A 78 -13.36 14.20 12.22
CA ASP A 78 -14.62 13.82 11.56
C ASP A 78 -14.83 14.63 10.26
N GLN A 79 -15.15 13.93 9.17
CA GLN A 79 -15.41 14.54 7.87
C GLN A 79 -16.91 14.72 7.65
N ASP A 80 -17.37 15.97 7.60
CA ASP A 80 -18.77 16.36 7.37
C ASP A 80 -18.82 17.74 6.67
N PRO A 81 -19.60 17.93 5.57
CA PRO A 81 -20.53 16.98 4.95
C PRO A 81 -19.85 15.90 4.10
N LEU A 82 -20.34 14.67 4.22
CA LEU A 82 -20.08 13.60 3.26
C LEU A 82 -21.04 13.67 2.06
N THR A 83 -20.53 13.41 0.87
CA THR A 83 -21.35 13.23 -0.35
C THR A 83 -21.19 11.81 -0.88
N VAL A 84 -22.26 11.01 -0.87
CA VAL A 84 -22.31 9.74 -1.61
C VAL A 84 -22.74 10.03 -3.04
N GLU A 85 -21.88 9.75 -4.01
CA GLU A 85 -22.19 9.98 -5.42
C GLU A 85 -23.17 8.92 -5.94
N PRO A 86 -24.21 9.30 -6.71
CA PRO A 86 -25.20 8.37 -7.21
C PRO A 86 -24.68 7.48 -8.35
N GLN A 87 -23.56 7.85 -8.95
CA GLN A 87 -22.92 7.12 -10.04
C GLN A 87 -21.43 7.02 -9.75
N LEU A 88 -20.87 5.84 -10.00
CA LEU A 88 -19.43 5.63 -9.97
C LEU A 88 -18.78 6.31 -11.18
N PRO A 89 -17.62 6.98 -11.00
CA PRO A 89 -16.81 7.40 -12.12
C PRO A 89 -16.28 6.18 -12.90
N PRO A 90 -15.94 6.35 -14.20
CA PRO A 90 -15.33 5.29 -14.99
C PRO A 90 -14.08 4.72 -14.32
N ILE A 91 -13.86 3.41 -14.47
CA ILE A 91 -12.70 2.72 -13.91
C ILE A 91 -11.63 2.45 -14.97
N SER A 92 -10.36 2.57 -14.57
CA SER A 92 -9.22 2.02 -15.32
C SER A 92 -8.80 0.69 -14.71
N VAL A 93 -8.93 -0.41 -15.47
CA VAL A 93 -8.63 -1.76 -15.01
C VAL A 93 -7.44 -2.33 -15.78
N VAL A 94 -6.46 -2.88 -15.07
CA VAL A 94 -5.45 -3.74 -15.69
C VAL A 94 -5.82 -5.20 -15.43
N VAL A 95 -6.16 -5.92 -16.49
CA VAL A 95 -6.43 -7.36 -16.43
C VAL A 95 -5.10 -8.07 -16.65
N THR A 96 -4.62 -8.79 -15.64
CA THR A 96 -3.30 -9.43 -15.59
C THR A 96 -3.51 -10.94 -15.56
N LEU A 97 -3.22 -11.61 -16.68
CA LEU A 97 -3.49 -13.04 -16.84
C LEU A 97 -2.19 -13.85 -16.86
N ASP A 98 -2.12 -14.83 -15.97
CA ASP A 98 -1.08 -15.84 -16.02
C ASP A 98 -1.24 -16.71 -17.27
N THR A 99 -0.14 -16.87 -17.98
CA THR A 99 0.01 -17.65 -19.21
C THR A 99 1.24 -18.56 -19.11
N SER A 100 1.63 -18.93 -17.90
CA SER A 100 2.63 -19.96 -17.63
C SER A 100 2.20 -21.33 -18.16
N GLY A 101 3.11 -22.30 -18.17
CA GLY A 101 2.86 -23.64 -18.69
C GLY A 101 1.80 -24.43 -17.92
N SER A 102 1.65 -24.18 -16.61
CA SER A 102 0.63 -24.82 -15.76
C SER A 102 -0.78 -24.44 -16.18
N MET A 103 -0.96 -23.19 -16.61
CA MET A 103 -2.23 -22.64 -17.10
C MET A 103 -2.75 -23.30 -18.39
N ALA A 104 -1.95 -24.12 -19.09
CA ALA A 104 -2.31 -24.65 -20.40
C ALA A 104 -3.63 -25.45 -20.43
N ARG A 105 -3.98 -26.14 -19.32
CA ARG A 105 -5.23 -26.91 -19.23
C ARG A 105 -6.46 -26.07 -18.93
N SER A 106 -6.27 -24.86 -18.40
CA SER A 106 -7.34 -23.96 -17.95
C SER A 106 -7.42 -22.69 -18.81
N LEU A 107 -6.65 -22.63 -19.89
CA LEU A 107 -6.47 -21.43 -20.69
C LEU A 107 -7.76 -21.05 -21.42
N ASP A 108 -8.53 -22.01 -21.90
CA ASP A 108 -9.78 -21.74 -22.61
C ASP A 108 -10.84 -21.14 -21.67
N GLU A 109 -10.97 -21.68 -20.46
CA GLU A 109 -11.83 -21.15 -19.41
C GLU A 109 -11.34 -19.78 -18.92
N THR A 110 -10.02 -19.60 -18.80
CA THR A 110 -9.41 -18.30 -18.46
C THR A 110 -9.76 -17.25 -19.51
N ARG A 111 -9.60 -17.57 -20.80
CA ARG A 111 -9.96 -16.68 -21.91
C ARG A 111 -11.45 -16.36 -21.89
N ALA A 112 -12.30 -17.35 -21.67
CA ALA A 112 -13.75 -17.18 -21.62
C ALA A 112 -14.18 -16.26 -20.46
N ALA A 113 -13.68 -16.52 -19.25
CA ALA A 113 -14.02 -15.75 -18.05
C ALA A 113 -13.49 -14.31 -18.12
N ALA A 114 -12.23 -14.11 -18.55
CA ALA A 114 -11.67 -12.77 -18.74
C ALA A 114 -12.43 -11.99 -19.83
N SER A 115 -12.82 -12.65 -20.91
CA SER A 115 -13.63 -12.02 -21.98
C SER A 115 -15.01 -11.59 -21.47
N ALA A 116 -15.67 -12.43 -20.66
CA ALA A 116 -16.94 -12.10 -20.04
C ALA A 116 -16.81 -10.90 -19.09
N PHE A 117 -15.76 -10.86 -18.26
CA PHE A 117 -15.46 -9.74 -17.39
C PHE A 117 -15.27 -8.43 -18.16
N VAL A 118 -14.41 -8.43 -19.19
CA VAL A 118 -14.16 -7.23 -20.02
C VAL A 118 -15.44 -6.75 -20.70
N SER A 119 -16.32 -7.67 -21.10
CA SER A 119 -17.62 -7.37 -21.71
C SER A 119 -18.66 -6.84 -20.73
N ALA A 120 -18.55 -7.18 -19.44
CA ALA A 120 -19.45 -6.71 -18.38
C ALA A 120 -19.12 -5.28 -17.90
N LEU A 121 -17.90 -4.80 -18.15
CA LEU A 121 -17.50 -3.44 -17.82
C LEU A 121 -18.28 -2.41 -18.63
N GLY A 122 -18.47 -1.22 -18.04
CA GLY A 122 -19.18 -0.12 -18.65
C GLY A 122 -18.52 0.38 -19.95
N PRO A 123 -19.27 1.07 -20.82
CA PRO A 123 -18.78 1.54 -22.11
C PRO A 123 -17.65 2.59 -22.00
N THR A 124 -17.55 3.27 -20.85
CA THR A 124 -16.50 4.26 -20.58
C THR A 124 -15.33 3.71 -19.77
N ASP A 125 -15.44 2.48 -19.27
CA ASP A 125 -14.38 1.87 -18.48
C ASP A 125 -13.20 1.51 -19.39
N ALA A 126 -12.00 1.87 -18.97
CA ALA A 126 -10.79 1.59 -19.72
C ALA A 126 -10.16 0.30 -19.20
N VAL A 127 -9.69 -0.53 -20.11
CA VAL A 127 -9.04 -1.80 -19.81
C VAL A 127 -7.69 -1.85 -20.51
N GLN A 128 -6.71 -2.37 -19.80
CA GLN A 128 -5.42 -2.76 -20.37
C GLN A 128 -5.18 -4.23 -20.08
N LEU A 129 -4.79 -5.00 -21.10
CA LEU A 129 -4.47 -6.42 -20.94
C LEU A 129 -2.97 -6.60 -20.80
N VAL A 130 -2.59 -7.28 -19.72
CA VAL A 130 -1.24 -7.79 -19.46
C VAL A 130 -1.33 -9.30 -19.39
N SER A 131 -0.42 -10.00 -20.04
CA SER A 131 -0.19 -11.40 -19.79
C SER A 131 1.22 -11.62 -19.29
N PHE A 132 1.44 -12.66 -18.50
CA PHE A 132 2.76 -12.98 -18.01
C PHE A 132 2.99 -14.47 -17.96
N ALA A 133 4.25 -14.83 -18.04
CA ALA A 133 4.80 -16.14 -17.74
C ALA A 133 6.20 -15.84 -17.20
N ARG A 134 7.25 -16.32 -17.87
CA ARG A 134 8.63 -15.90 -17.55
C ARG A 134 8.89 -14.40 -17.75
N THR A 135 8.14 -13.76 -18.64
CA THR A 135 8.25 -12.32 -18.92
C THR A 135 6.88 -11.69 -18.94
N VAL A 136 6.79 -10.44 -18.48
CA VAL A 136 5.58 -9.63 -18.53
C VAL A 136 5.39 -9.06 -19.94
N GLN A 137 4.18 -9.18 -20.50
CA GLN A 137 3.82 -8.70 -21.83
C GLN A 137 2.57 -7.81 -21.76
N ILE A 138 2.72 -6.57 -22.22
CA ILE A 138 1.59 -5.65 -22.39
C ILE A 138 0.95 -5.96 -23.74
N GLN A 139 -0.22 -6.60 -23.70
CA GLN A 139 -0.91 -7.10 -24.90
C GLN A 139 -1.70 -5.99 -25.60
N THR A 140 -2.24 -5.04 -24.83
CA THR A 140 -2.95 -3.88 -25.36
C THR A 140 -2.54 -2.62 -24.62
N PRO A 141 -2.68 -1.42 -25.22
CA PRO A 141 -2.71 -0.19 -24.45
C PRO A 141 -4.04 -0.06 -23.70
N MET A 142 -4.08 0.83 -22.71
CA MET A 142 -5.29 1.16 -21.97
C MET A 142 -6.35 1.79 -22.89
N MET A 143 -7.52 1.17 -23.02
CA MET A 143 -8.59 1.65 -23.91
C MET A 143 -9.99 1.24 -23.44
N SER A 144 -11.01 2.01 -23.82
CA SER A 144 -12.42 1.66 -23.56
C SER A 144 -13.04 0.76 -24.64
N ALA A 145 -12.46 0.73 -25.84
CA ALA A 145 -12.89 -0.17 -26.92
C ALA A 145 -12.59 -1.63 -26.55
N LYS A 146 -13.62 -2.47 -26.40
CA LYS A 146 -13.47 -3.83 -25.88
C LYS A 146 -13.00 -4.84 -26.93
N ASP A 147 -13.42 -4.70 -28.19
CA ASP A 147 -13.13 -5.69 -29.24
C ASP A 147 -11.64 -6.01 -29.44
N PRO A 148 -10.71 -5.03 -29.44
CA PRO A 148 -9.28 -5.32 -29.55
C PRO A 148 -8.75 -6.12 -28.36
N ILE A 149 -9.27 -5.87 -27.15
CA ILE A 149 -8.90 -6.58 -25.93
C ILE A 149 -9.43 -8.01 -25.97
N LEU A 150 -10.69 -8.20 -26.35
CA LEU A 150 -11.29 -9.53 -26.51
C LEU A 150 -10.53 -10.37 -27.55
N SER A 151 -10.11 -9.75 -28.65
CA SER A 151 -9.28 -10.40 -29.66
C SER A 151 -7.90 -10.78 -29.12
N ALA A 152 -7.28 -9.92 -28.31
CA ALA A 152 -6.01 -10.21 -27.67
C ALA A 152 -6.11 -11.35 -26.64
N ILE A 153 -7.18 -11.39 -25.83
CA ILE A 153 -7.46 -12.49 -24.90
C ILE A 153 -7.57 -13.81 -25.67
N ALA A 154 -8.34 -13.85 -26.76
CA ALA A 154 -8.50 -15.05 -27.58
C ALA A 154 -7.17 -15.58 -28.15
N GLY A 155 -6.19 -14.71 -28.38
CA GLY A 155 -4.87 -15.05 -28.91
C GLY A 155 -3.81 -15.47 -27.88
N LEU A 156 -4.09 -15.37 -26.57
CA LEU A 156 -3.11 -15.70 -25.52
C LEU A 156 -2.68 -17.16 -25.59
N GLY A 157 -1.42 -17.49 -25.31
CA GLY A 157 -0.94 -18.88 -25.29
C GLY A 157 -0.18 -19.19 -24.02
N ALA A 158 -0.40 -20.37 -23.44
CA ALA A 158 0.23 -20.80 -22.19
C ALA A 158 1.58 -21.48 -22.42
N ARG A 159 2.67 -20.94 -21.85
CA ARG A 159 4.02 -21.51 -21.86
C ARG A 159 4.96 -20.84 -20.84
N GLY A 160 5.96 -21.59 -20.40
CA GLY A 160 7.06 -21.06 -19.57
C GLY A 160 6.74 -21.04 -18.09
N ASP A 161 7.60 -20.40 -17.30
CA ASP A 161 7.47 -20.33 -15.83
C ASP A 161 6.68 -19.08 -15.41
N THR A 162 6.72 -18.67 -14.14
CA THR A 162 5.77 -17.71 -13.55
C THR A 162 6.49 -16.56 -12.83
N ALA A 163 6.56 -15.38 -13.47
CA ALA A 163 7.11 -14.14 -12.88
C ALA A 163 5.99 -13.27 -12.30
N LEU A 164 5.34 -13.76 -11.24
CA LEU A 164 4.14 -13.18 -10.65
C LEU A 164 4.35 -11.76 -10.09
N TYR A 165 5.43 -11.56 -9.32
CA TYR A 165 5.66 -10.26 -8.68
C TYR A 165 6.08 -9.18 -9.67
N ASP A 166 6.86 -9.55 -10.69
CA ASP A 166 7.19 -8.63 -11.79
C ASP A 166 5.92 -8.21 -12.56
N ALA A 167 5.00 -9.15 -12.81
CA ALA A 167 3.74 -8.89 -13.48
C ALA A 167 2.83 -7.95 -12.67
N LEU A 168 2.64 -8.23 -11.39
CA LEU A 168 1.85 -7.38 -10.50
C LEU A 168 2.43 -5.97 -10.39
N TYR A 169 3.75 -5.86 -10.16
CA TYR A 169 4.41 -4.56 -10.07
C TYR A 169 4.19 -3.74 -11.35
N GLN A 170 4.40 -4.35 -12.52
CA GLN A 170 4.20 -3.68 -13.81
C GLN A 170 2.73 -3.30 -14.04
N SER A 171 1.78 -4.16 -13.67
CA SER A 171 0.35 -3.88 -13.80
C SER A 171 -0.11 -2.72 -12.93
N ILE A 172 0.41 -2.61 -11.70
CA ILE A 172 0.17 -1.45 -10.83
C ILE A 172 0.82 -0.19 -11.42
N ASP A 173 2.05 -0.32 -11.92
CA ASP A 173 2.81 0.80 -12.49
C ASP A 173 2.13 1.44 -13.71
N LEU A 174 1.45 0.64 -14.53
CA LEU A 174 0.64 1.12 -15.67
C LEU A 174 -0.53 2.02 -15.24
N LEU A 175 -0.92 1.98 -13.97
CA LEU A 175 -1.97 2.81 -13.39
C LEU A 175 -1.42 4.03 -12.62
N ALA A 176 -0.10 4.19 -12.51
CA ALA A 176 0.54 5.26 -11.75
C ALA A 176 0.12 6.66 -12.21
N ASP A 177 0.19 6.90 -13.52
CA ASP A 177 -0.16 8.20 -14.11
C ASP A 177 -1.67 8.33 -14.41
N ARG A 178 -2.46 7.32 -14.05
CA ARG A 178 -3.90 7.33 -14.29
C ARG A 178 -4.62 7.95 -13.09
N ARG A 179 -5.36 9.02 -13.40
CA ARG A 179 -6.26 9.67 -12.46
C ARG A 179 -7.60 8.94 -12.39
N GLY A 180 -8.28 9.11 -11.27
CA GLY A 180 -9.59 8.53 -10.99
C GLY A 180 -9.50 7.08 -10.52
N ARG A 181 -10.63 6.38 -10.64
CA ARG A 181 -10.85 5.04 -10.09
C ARG A 181 -10.01 3.99 -10.80
N LYS A 182 -9.34 3.12 -10.05
CA LYS A 182 -8.36 2.15 -10.56
C LYS A 182 -8.57 0.75 -9.96
N ALA A 183 -8.20 -0.29 -10.71
CA ALA A 183 -8.04 -1.64 -10.16
C ALA A 183 -7.08 -2.50 -11.01
N VAL A 184 -6.42 -3.45 -10.36
CA VAL A 184 -5.79 -4.60 -11.03
C VAL A 184 -6.66 -5.82 -10.77
N VAL A 185 -6.88 -6.64 -11.80
CA VAL A 185 -7.48 -7.97 -11.68
C VAL A 185 -6.45 -8.99 -12.13
N LEU A 186 -5.89 -9.72 -11.19
CA LEU A 186 -4.92 -10.79 -11.40
C LEU A 186 -5.63 -12.14 -11.45
N LEU A 187 -5.23 -13.00 -12.37
CA LEU A 187 -5.49 -14.44 -12.32
C LEU A 187 -4.18 -15.20 -12.46
N SER A 188 -3.93 -16.11 -11.51
CA SER A 188 -2.76 -16.99 -11.49
C SER A 188 -3.10 -18.30 -10.78
N ASP A 189 -2.45 -19.38 -11.19
CA ASP A 189 -2.59 -20.70 -10.58
C ASP A 189 -1.45 -21.07 -9.62
N GLY A 190 -0.51 -20.16 -9.36
CA GLY A 190 0.74 -20.58 -8.75
C GLY A 190 1.57 -19.54 -8.02
N VAL A 191 2.77 -20.01 -7.69
CA VAL A 191 3.82 -19.33 -6.95
C VAL A 191 4.75 -18.66 -7.95
N ASP A 192 5.38 -17.55 -7.55
CA ASP A 192 6.49 -17.00 -8.31
C ASP A 192 7.62 -18.03 -8.40
N ASP A 193 7.81 -18.64 -9.58
CA ASP A 193 8.77 -19.72 -9.76
C ASP A 193 9.39 -19.79 -11.17
N ASP A 194 10.62 -20.31 -11.23
CA ASP A 194 11.41 -20.53 -12.44
C ASP A 194 11.27 -21.96 -13.02
N GLY A 195 10.27 -22.73 -12.57
CA GLY A 195 10.08 -24.14 -12.89
C GLY A 195 11.02 -25.10 -12.13
N GLN A 196 11.94 -24.60 -11.30
CA GLN A 196 12.80 -25.39 -10.40
C GLN A 196 12.49 -25.12 -8.92
N GLY A 197 11.39 -24.42 -8.64
CA GLY A 197 10.96 -24.04 -7.29
C GLY A 197 11.80 -22.92 -6.67
N GLN A 198 12.48 -22.11 -7.48
CA GLN A 198 13.13 -20.88 -7.04
C GLN A 198 12.34 -19.67 -7.56
N PRO A 199 12.25 -18.56 -6.79
CA PRO A 199 11.61 -17.34 -7.27
C PRO A 199 12.23 -16.84 -8.58
N LEU A 200 11.37 -16.51 -9.54
CA LEU A 200 11.78 -16.01 -10.85
C LEU A 200 11.78 -14.49 -10.93
N SER A 201 10.84 -13.83 -10.24
CA SER A 201 10.69 -12.39 -10.31
C SER A 201 11.90 -11.66 -9.77
N SER A 202 12.22 -10.55 -10.41
CA SER A 202 13.20 -9.58 -9.90
C SER A 202 12.64 -8.75 -8.73
N ARG A 203 11.31 -8.60 -8.67
CA ARG A 203 10.55 -7.96 -7.60
C ARG A 203 10.17 -8.94 -6.51
N THR A 204 9.92 -8.41 -5.33
CA THR A 204 9.36 -9.13 -4.18
C THR A 204 7.90 -8.72 -3.94
N ILE A 205 7.17 -9.52 -3.16
CA ILE A 205 5.83 -9.15 -2.67
C ILE A 205 5.83 -7.78 -1.98
N ALA A 206 6.88 -7.45 -1.22
CA ALA A 206 7.00 -6.15 -0.56
C ALA A 206 7.11 -4.99 -1.57
N ASP A 207 7.82 -5.18 -2.68
CA ASP A 207 7.89 -4.16 -3.74
C ASP A 207 6.52 -3.95 -4.41
N VAL A 208 5.75 -5.03 -4.58
CA VAL A 208 4.38 -4.98 -5.13
C VAL A 208 3.44 -4.22 -4.18
N LEU A 209 3.44 -4.58 -2.89
CA LEU A 209 2.60 -3.95 -1.88
C LEU A 209 2.93 -2.45 -1.72
N ALA A 210 4.22 -2.12 -1.61
CA ALA A 210 4.66 -0.73 -1.53
C ALA A 210 4.26 0.09 -2.77
N ARG A 211 4.35 -0.51 -3.97
CA ARG A 211 3.91 0.15 -5.20
C ARG A 211 2.39 0.31 -5.24
N ALA A 212 1.63 -0.70 -4.82
CA ALA A 212 0.17 -0.64 -4.75
C ALA A 212 -0.31 0.43 -3.76
N GLU A 213 0.36 0.56 -2.62
CA GLU A 213 0.10 1.62 -1.63
C GLU A 213 0.41 3.01 -2.21
N THR A 214 1.59 3.19 -2.80
CA THR A 214 2.01 4.46 -3.41
C THR A 214 1.05 4.91 -4.50
N VAL A 215 0.62 3.99 -5.37
CA VAL A 215 -0.28 4.30 -6.49
C VAL A 215 -1.76 4.33 -6.05
N GLY A 216 -2.07 3.79 -4.86
CA GLY A 216 -3.41 3.70 -4.31
C GLY A 216 -4.32 2.73 -5.06
N VAL A 217 -3.81 1.57 -5.52
CA VAL A 217 -4.55 0.66 -6.40
C VAL A 217 -4.94 -0.64 -5.70
N PRO A 218 -6.24 -1.01 -5.69
CA PRO A 218 -6.69 -2.33 -5.26
C PRO A 218 -6.32 -3.42 -6.27
N VAL A 219 -5.85 -4.56 -5.77
CA VAL A 219 -5.48 -5.74 -6.56
C VAL A 219 -6.43 -6.90 -6.25
N PHE A 220 -7.43 -7.13 -7.10
CA PHE A 220 -8.28 -8.31 -7.01
C PHE A 220 -7.49 -9.52 -7.51
N VAL A 221 -7.47 -10.59 -6.73
CA VAL A 221 -6.68 -11.79 -7.03
C VAL A 221 -7.59 -12.99 -7.18
N VAL A 222 -7.52 -13.65 -8.34
CA VAL A 222 -8.17 -14.91 -8.63
C VAL A 222 -7.12 -16.02 -8.55
N GLY A 223 -7.19 -16.84 -7.51
CA GLY A 223 -6.32 -18.01 -7.34
C GLY A 223 -6.95 -19.23 -7.99
N LEU A 224 -6.33 -19.75 -9.06
CA LEU A 224 -6.85 -20.92 -9.79
C LEU A 224 -6.20 -22.22 -9.29
N GLY A 225 -7.02 -23.22 -8.98
CA GLY A 225 -6.54 -24.52 -8.51
C GLY A 225 -6.36 -24.58 -6.99
N THR A 226 -5.60 -25.58 -6.54
CA THR A 226 -5.43 -25.89 -5.10
C THR A 226 -3.96 -25.93 -4.66
N GLU A 227 -3.02 -25.84 -5.59
CA GLU A 227 -1.57 -25.92 -5.33
C GLU A 227 -0.91 -24.54 -5.50
N LEU A 228 -1.40 -23.56 -4.73
CA LEU A 228 -1.00 -22.15 -4.79
C LEU A 228 -0.64 -21.62 -3.40
N ASP A 229 0.15 -20.55 -3.34
CA ASP A 229 0.43 -19.84 -2.09
C ASP A 229 -0.72 -18.90 -1.72
N GLU A 230 -1.81 -19.51 -1.23
CA GLU A 230 -3.06 -18.81 -0.93
C GLU A 230 -2.87 -17.70 0.08
N ALA A 231 -1.96 -17.88 1.04
CA ALA A 231 -1.64 -16.90 2.05
C ALA A 231 -1.05 -15.63 1.42
N VAL A 232 -0.08 -15.79 0.50
CA VAL A 232 0.52 -14.67 -0.23
C VAL A 232 -0.51 -13.97 -1.13
N LEU A 233 -1.30 -14.72 -1.88
CA LEU A 233 -2.32 -14.13 -2.77
C LEU A 233 -3.42 -13.40 -1.98
N THR A 234 -3.79 -13.94 -0.83
CA THR A 234 -4.73 -13.30 0.11
C THR A 234 -4.14 -12.02 0.69
N ASP A 235 -2.87 -12.04 1.10
CA ASP A 235 -2.18 -10.87 1.64
C ASP A 235 -2.13 -9.72 0.62
N ILE A 236 -1.79 -10.01 -0.64
CA ILE A 236 -1.78 -9.03 -1.73
C ILE A 236 -3.16 -8.38 -1.89
N ALA A 237 -4.21 -9.20 -1.96
CA ALA A 237 -5.54 -8.67 -2.19
C ALA A 237 -6.06 -7.85 -1.00
N THR A 238 -5.91 -8.38 0.21
CA THR A 238 -6.45 -7.76 1.43
C THR A 238 -5.69 -6.48 1.81
N THR A 239 -4.35 -6.49 1.74
CA THR A 239 -3.51 -5.32 2.02
C THR A 239 -3.77 -4.18 1.03
N THR A 240 -4.10 -4.50 -0.21
CA THR A 240 -4.47 -3.48 -1.22
C THR A 240 -5.96 -3.08 -1.18
N GLY A 241 -6.74 -3.60 -0.22
CA GLY A 241 -8.17 -3.32 -0.01
C GLY A 241 -9.11 -3.92 -1.08
N ALA A 242 -8.63 -4.93 -1.78
CA ALA A 242 -9.41 -5.77 -2.68
C ALA A 242 -9.74 -7.10 -2.01
N ALA A 243 -10.09 -8.10 -2.82
CA ALA A 243 -10.44 -9.43 -2.35
C ALA A 243 -9.70 -10.52 -3.11
N TYR A 244 -9.29 -11.55 -2.37
CA TYR A 244 -8.86 -12.82 -2.91
C TYR A 244 -10.09 -13.69 -3.16
N LEU A 245 -10.14 -14.31 -4.33
CA LEU A 245 -11.27 -15.09 -4.79
C LEU A 245 -10.73 -16.45 -5.30
N PRO A 246 -10.88 -17.53 -4.52
CA PRO A 246 -10.43 -18.84 -4.94
C PRO A 246 -11.32 -19.38 -6.06
N ALA A 247 -10.71 -20.03 -7.03
CA ALA A 247 -11.35 -20.83 -8.06
C ALA A 247 -10.67 -22.21 -8.08
N PRO A 248 -11.09 -23.16 -7.22
CA PRO A 248 -10.49 -24.49 -7.15
C PRO A 248 -10.47 -25.23 -8.49
N THR A 249 -11.43 -24.94 -9.37
CA THR A 249 -11.47 -25.46 -10.75
C THR A 249 -11.68 -24.35 -11.79
N ALA A 250 -11.31 -24.64 -13.03
CA ALA A 250 -11.41 -23.70 -14.15
C ALA A 250 -12.87 -23.33 -14.48
N GLU A 251 -13.82 -24.24 -14.23
CA GLU A 251 -15.25 -24.02 -14.44
C GLU A 251 -15.83 -22.93 -13.52
N GLU A 252 -15.20 -22.69 -12.36
CA GLU A 252 -15.64 -21.68 -11.40
C GLU A 252 -15.22 -20.25 -11.79
N LEU A 253 -14.25 -20.10 -12.72
CA LEU A 253 -13.70 -18.80 -13.12
C LEU A 253 -14.78 -17.83 -13.59
N SER A 254 -15.76 -18.30 -14.36
CA SER A 254 -16.85 -17.42 -14.84
C SER A 254 -17.65 -16.80 -13.69
N ALA A 255 -17.92 -17.57 -12.63
CA ALA A 255 -18.64 -17.07 -11.45
C ALA A 255 -17.76 -16.11 -10.63
N VAL A 256 -16.47 -16.41 -10.49
CA VAL A 256 -15.52 -15.55 -9.77
C VAL A 256 -15.37 -14.18 -10.45
N TYR A 257 -15.20 -14.16 -11.77
CA TYR A 257 -15.10 -12.90 -12.52
C TYR A 257 -16.40 -12.09 -12.49
N ALA A 258 -17.56 -12.75 -12.49
CA ALA A 258 -18.84 -12.08 -12.29
C ALA A 258 -18.91 -11.41 -10.90
N GLN A 259 -18.45 -12.10 -9.84
CA GLN A 259 -18.35 -11.50 -8.51
C GLN A 259 -17.42 -10.27 -8.47
N ILE A 260 -16.31 -10.28 -9.21
CA ILE A 260 -15.43 -9.09 -9.32
C ILE A 260 -16.17 -7.95 -10.01
N ALA A 261 -16.88 -8.21 -11.12
CA ALA A 261 -17.66 -7.21 -11.82
C ALA A 261 -18.77 -6.62 -10.93
N ASP A 262 -19.47 -7.45 -10.15
CA ASP A 262 -20.49 -7.02 -9.19
C ASP A 262 -19.88 -6.19 -8.05
N ARG A 263 -18.72 -6.61 -7.50
CA ARG A 263 -18.01 -5.84 -6.47
C ARG A 263 -17.56 -4.49 -6.99
N LEU A 264 -17.00 -4.43 -8.21
CA LEU A 264 -16.58 -3.18 -8.82
C LEU A 264 -17.77 -2.28 -9.16
N SER A 265 -18.88 -2.81 -9.68
CA SER A 265 -20.04 -1.99 -10.03
C SER A 265 -20.89 -1.59 -8.82
N GLY A 266 -20.83 -2.35 -7.73
CA GLY A 266 -21.59 -2.15 -6.48
C GLY A 266 -20.88 -1.31 -5.41
N GLN A 267 -19.74 -0.68 -5.72
CA GLN A 267 -19.05 0.19 -4.75
C GLN A 267 -19.82 1.50 -4.52
N TYR A 268 -19.60 2.08 -3.35
CA TYR A 268 -19.97 3.46 -3.06
C TYR A 268 -18.81 4.39 -3.37
N SER A 269 -19.09 5.52 -4.02
CA SER A 269 -18.16 6.64 -4.11
C SER A 269 -18.54 7.69 -3.08
N ILE A 270 -17.69 7.90 -2.09
CA ILE A 270 -17.91 8.85 -1.00
C ILE A 270 -16.87 9.96 -1.10
N ARG A 271 -17.33 11.19 -1.32
CA ARG A 271 -16.48 12.37 -1.39
C ARG A 271 -16.59 13.22 -0.13
N TYR A 272 -15.46 13.74 0.31
CA TYR A 272 -15.37 14.81 1.29
C TYR A 272 -14.20 15.75 0.94
N THR A 273 -14.09 16.87 1.65
CA THR A 273 -12.96 17.81 1.50
C THR A 273 -12.07 17.69 2.72
N SER A 274 -10.84 17.21 2.54
CA SER A 274 -9.86 17.19 3.62
C SER A 274 -9.54 18.62 4.07
N SER A 275 -9.40 18.80 5.38
CA SER A 275 -8.93 20.06 5.98
C SER A 275 -7.42 20.07 6.25
N LEU A 276 -6.76 18.95 5.99
CA LEU A 276 -5.33 18.78 6.20
C LEU A 276 -4.56 19.29 4.96
N PRO A 277 -3.27 19.62 5.10
CA PRO A 277 -2.42 19.93 3.95
C PRO A 277 -1.93 18.64 3.26
N ALA A 278 -1.71 18.73 1.95
CA ALA A 278 -0.97 17.71 1.19
C ALA A 278 0.53 17.90 1.39
N ASP A 279 0.99 17.56 2.58
CA ASP A 279 2.37 17.70 3.06
C ASP A 279 3.21 16.42 2.89
N GLY A 280 2.67 15.40 2.22
CA GLY A 280 3.34 14.10 2.06
C GLY A 280 3.37 13.27 3.34
N ILE A 281 2.60 13.63 4.37
CA ILE A 281 2.43 12.82 5.58
C ILE A 281 1.26 11.87 5.38
N ALA A 282 1.49 10.58 5.68
CA ALA A 282 0.44 9.56 5.62
C ALA A 282 -0.73 9.91 6.55
N ARG A 283 -1.94 9.80 6.02
CA ARG A 283 -3.22 10.03 6.69
C ARG A 283 -3.96 8.73 6.81
N ARG A 284 -4.60 8.48 7.97
CA ARG A 284 -5.44 7.31 8.17
C ARG A 284 -6.90 7.68 7.99
N ILE A 285 -7.61 6.94 7.14
CA ILE A 285 -9.06 7.00 7.04
C ILE A 285 -9.65 5.89 7.89
N ASP A 286 -10.54 6.26 8.80
CA ASP A 286 -11.39 5.33 9.54
C ASP A 286 -12.84 5.54 9.08
N LEU A 287 -13.45 4.50 8.52
CA LEU A 287 -14.81 4.50 8.03
C LEU A 287 -15.67 3.57 8.88
N ASN A 288 -16.85 4.03 9.30
CA ASN A 288 -17.89 3.21 9.88
C ASN A 288 -19.11 3.19 8.97
N ALA A 289 -19.64 1.99 8.70
CA ALA A 289 -20.92 1.81 8.04
C ALA A 289 -21.62 0.56 8.58
N LEU A 290 -22.94 0.65 8.83
CA LEU A 290 -23.74 -0.46 9.36
C LEU A 290 -23.12 -1.13 10.62
N GLY A 291 -22.43 -0.36 11.47
CA GLY A 291 -21.78 -0.88 12.68
C GLY A 291 -20.43 -1.59 12.44
N GLN A 292 -20.02 -1.75 11.18
CA GLN A 292 -18.71 -2.28 10.80
C GLN A 292 -17.70 -1.15 10.60
N GLN A 293 -16.42 -1.44 10.82
CA GLN A 293 -15.33 -0.48 10.67
C GLN A 293 -14.34 -0.97 9.62
N ALA A 294 -13.80 -0.03 8.85
CA ALA A 294 -12.72 -0.25 7.91
C ALA A 294 -11.73 0.90 8.01
N SER A 295 -10.44 0.60 7.92
CA SER A 295 -9.40 1.62 7.97
C SER A 295 -8.44 1.48 6.80
N ARG A 296 -7.92 2.60 6.32
CA ARG A 296 -6.91 2.62 5.26
C ARG A 296 -6.07 3.88 5.32
N SER A 297 -4.77 3.74 5.07
CA SER A 297 -3.86 4.89 4.98
C SER A 297 -3.68 5.33 3.53
N TYR A 298 -3.43 6.62 3.34
CA TYR A 298 -3.02 7.21 2.07
C TYR A 298 -2.09 8.40 2.33
N THR A 299 -1.24 8.74 1.36
CA THR A 299 -0.31 9.87 1.51
C THR A 299 -0.63 10.92 0.45
N PRO A 300 -1.25 12.06 0.81
CA PRO A 300 -1.54 13.11 -0.16
C PRO A 300 -0.24 13.78 -0.62
N GLU A 301 0.09 13.59 -1.90
CA GLU A 301 1.19 14.31 -2.55
C GLU A 301 0.74 15.71 -2.95
N GLY A 302 1.37 16.74 -2.39
CA GLY A 302 1.07 18.12 -2.72
C GLY A 302 1.47 18.46 -4.15
N THR A 303 0.52 18.96 -4.95
CA THR A 303 0.90 19.79 -6.09
C THR A 303 1.51 21.07 -5.55
N ALA A 304 2.80 21.30 -5.85
CA ALA A 304 3.51 22.49 -5.47
C ALA A 304 2.71 23.75 -5.87
N ALA A 305 2.24 24.51 -4.88
CA ALA A 305 1.76 25.87 -5.11
C ALA A 305 2.93 26.74 -5.61
N PRO A 306 2.70 27.68 -6.55
CA PRO A 306 3.78 28.45 -7.16
C PRO A 306 4.50 29.31 -6.12
N ALA A 307 5.82 29.34 -6.24
CA ALA A 307 6.78 29.99 -5.36
C ALA A 307 6.33 31.39 -4.91
N ALA A 308 5.94 31.51 -3.64
CA ALA A 308 6.03 32.75 -2.90
C ALA A 308 7.30 32.70 -2.05
N ALA A 309 8.15 33.72 -2.21
CA ALA A 309 9.50 33.82 -1.67
C ALA A 309 9.59 33.39 -0.19
N THR A 310 10.42 32.38 0.07
CA THR A 310 10.74 31.89 1.41
C THR A 310 11.62 32.91 2.15
N PRO A 311 11.28 33.31 3.39
CA PRO A 311 12.26 33.86 4.33
C PRO A 311 13.32 32.81 4.68
N PRO A 312 14.51 33.19 5.17
CA PRO A 312 15.63 32.28 5.33
C PRO A 312 15.30 31.14 6.30
N SER A 313 15.58 29.91 5.84
CA SER A 313 15.42 28.64 6.55
C SER A 313 16.13 28.67 7.93
N PRO A 314 15.51 28.15 9.01
CA PRO A 314 16.22 27.90 10.26
C PRO A 314 17.29 26.83 10.05
N ALA A 315 18.40 26.99 10.76
CA ALA A 315 19.63 26.22 10.60
C ALA A 315 19.42 24.70 10.59
N ALA A 316 20.12 24.05 9.66
CA ALA A 316 20.25 22.61 9.56
C ALA A 316 20.56 21.98 10.93
N PRO A 317 19.97 20.81 11.26
CA PRO A 317 20.31 20.11 12.49
C PRO A 317 21.81 19.79 12.45
N THR A 318 22.55 20.32 13.41
CA THR A 318 23.97 20.06 13.58
C THR A 318 24.21 18.57 13.74
N LEU A 319 24.88 17.97 12.76
CA LEU A 319 25.41 16.61 12.82
C LEU A 319 26.57 16.59 13.82
N GLN A 320 26.27 16.46 15.11
CA GLN A 320 27.27 16.23 16.16
C GLN A 320 26.80 15.17 17.16
N SER A 321 27.37 13.97 17.07
CA SER A 321 28.23 13.40 18.11
C SER A 321 28.78 12.04 17.64
N ASP A 322 29.99 11.68 18.07
CA ASP A 322 30.56 10.32 17.93
C ASP A 322 29.86 9.28 18.83
N ALA A 323 28.78 9.65 19.52
CA ALA A 323 28.00 8.74 20.33
C ALA A 323 27.06 7.92 19.45
N CYS A 324 27.04 6.60 19.67
CA CYS A 324 26.10 5.69 19.01
C CYS A 324 25.06 5.17 20.01
N PRO A 325 24.02 5.97 20.34
CA PRO A 325 23.07 5.64 21.41
C PRO A 325 22.32 4.33 21.14
N THR A 326 22.05 4.00 19.88
CA THR A 326 21.38 2.75 19.50
C THR A 326 22.25 1.52 19.76
N ALA A 327 23.54 1.57 19.44
CA ALA A 327 24.47 0.49 19.77
C ALA A 327 24.71 0.37 21.28
N THR A 328 24.73 1.51 22.00
CA THR A 328 24.79 1.52 23.46
C THR A 328 23.57 0.82 24.06
N ALA A 329 22.36 1.16 23.62
CA ALA A 329 21.12 0.55 24.10
C ALA A 329 21.09 -0.97 23.86
N LEU A 330 21.54 -1.44 22.69
CA LEU A 330 21.67 -2.88 22.41
C LEU A 330 22.65 -3.56 23.38
N THR A 331 23.78 -2.92 23.66
CA THR A 331 24.80 -3.45 24.57
C THR A 331 24.29 -3.55 26.00
N GLU A 332 23.48 -2.59 26.45
CA GLU A 332 22.87 -2.58 27.79
C GLU A 332 21.79 -3.64 27.97
N GLU A 333 21.02 -3.93 26.90
CA GLU A 333 19.93 -4.89 26.93
C GLU A 333 20.36 -6.35 26.66
N GLN A 334 21.49 -6.54 25.98
CA GLN A 334 22.00 -7.87 25.64
C GLN A 334 22.13 -8.83 26.86
N PRO A 335 22.67 -8.43 28.03
CA PRO A 335 22.75 -9.29 29.20
C PRO A 335 21.37 -9.78 29.70
N VAL A 336 20.31 -9.01 29.51
CA VAL A 336 18.94 -9.40 29.89
C VAL A 336 18.45 -10.54 29.00
N LEU A 337 18.68 -10.43 27.68
CA LEU A 337 18.33 -11.48 26.71
C LEU A 337 19.12 -12.76 26.96
N GLU A 338 20.43 -12.65 27.21
CA GLU A 338 21.31 -13.79 27.51
C GLU A 338 20.91 -14.50 28.81
N GLN A 339 20.62 -13.74 29.87
CA GLN A 339 20.18 -14.31 31.14
C GLN A 339 18.83 -15.04 31.00
N SER A 340 17.88 -14.44 30.29
CA SER A 340 16.57 -15.06 30.00
C SER A 340 16.73 -16.36 29.20
N ALA A 341 17.56 -16.35 28.15
CA ALA A 341 17.88 -17.55 27.37
C ALA A 341 18.53 -18.65 28.22
N SER A 342 19.48 -18.29 29.09
CA SER A 342 20.12 -19.23 30.02
C SER A 342 19.14 -19.83 31.03
N ARG A 343 18.24 -19.03 31.61
CA ARG A 343 17.21 -19.52 32.54
C ARG A 343 16.26 -20.50 31.87
N TYR A 344 15.89 -20.22 30.62
CA TYR A 344 15.06 -21.13 29.82
C TYR A 344 15.76 -22.47 29.55
N GLN A 345 17.04 -22.44 29.14
CA GLN A 345 17.84 -23.66 28.92
C GLN A 345 18.00 -24.51 30.19
N GLN A 346 18.00 -23.88 31.36
CA GLN A 346 18.06 -24.55 32.66
C GLN A 346 16.68 -24.99 33.20
N ASN A 347 15.61 -24.83 32.41
CA ASN A 347 14.22 -25.10 32.80
C ASN A 347 13.74 -24.31 34.05
N LEU A 348 14.32 -23.14 34.31
CA LEU A 348 13.94 -22.27 35.44
C LEU A 348 12.76 -21.35 35.10
N ILE A 349 12.50 -21.12 33.82
CA ILE A 349 11.39 -20.32 33.31
C ILE A 349 10.75 -21.02 32.10
N SER A 350 9.50 -20.70 31.80
CA SER A 350 8.81 -21.23 30.63
C SER A 350 9.26 -20.56 29.33
N ALA A 351 8.90 -21.15 28.18
CA ALA A 351 9.09 -20.50 26.88
C ALA A 351 8.31 -19.17 26.77
N SER A 352 7.14 -19.09 27.43
CA SER A 352 6.32 -17.87 27.49
C SER A 352 7.05 -16.76 28.22
N ASP A 353 7.63 -17.06 29.40
CA ASP A 353 8.37 -16.07 30.20
C ASP A 353 9.60 -15.55 29.45
N ARG A 354 10.31 -16.44 28.75
CA ARG A 354 11.45 -16.05 27.89
C ARG A 354 11.00 -15.13 26.76
N ASN A 355 9.90 -15.45 26.08
CA ASN A 355 9.37 -14.65 24.99
C ASN A 355 8.90 -13.28 25.49
N GLN A 356 8.20 -13.23 26.62
CA GLN A 356 7.82 -11.97 27.27
C GLN A 356 9.04 -11.10 27.59
N SER A 357 10.11 -11.71 28.12
CA SER A 357 11.37 -11.00 28.35
C SER A 357 12.01 -10.45 27.07
N ARG A 358 11.87 -11.14 25.93
CA ARG A 358 12.33 -10.62 24.62
C ARG A 358 11.48 -9.43 24.19
N ASP A 359 10.16 -9.54 24.30
CA ASP A 359 9.23 -8.49 23.88
C ASP A 359 9.40 -7.21 24.72
N ASP A 360 9.66 -7.36 26.02
CA ASP A 360 9.95 -6.24 26.90
C ASP A 360 11.26 -5.53 26.55
N VAL A 361 12.30 -6.29 26.19
CA VAL A 361 13.57 -5.73 25.68
C VAL A 361 13.34 -5.01 24.35
N MET A 362 12.59 -5.62 23.42
CA MET A 362 12.31 -5.00 22.12
C MET A 362 11.57 -3.67 22.28
N ARG A 363 10.60 -3.59 23.19
CA ARG A 363 9.88 -2.35 23.46
C ARG A 363 10.82 -1.24 23.94
N ARG A 364 11.77 -1.55 24.83
CA ARG A 364 12.77 -0.57 25.31
C ARG A 364 13.74 -0.15 24.21
N LEU A 365 14.19 -1.10 23.38
CA LEU A 365 15.06 -0.81 22.24
C LEU A 365 14.35 0.04 21.18
N GLN A 366 13.10 -0.24 20.86
CA GLN A 366 12.30 0.56 19.93
C GLN A 366 12.14 2.00 20.42
N THR A 367 11.86 2.19 21.71
CA THR A 367 11.82 3.54 22.32
C THR A 367 13.19 4.22 22.24
N ALA A 368 14.26 3.56 22.67
CA ALA A 368 15.62 4.12 22.63
C ALA A 368 16.07 4.47 21.20
N PHE A 369 15.66 3.70 20.20
CA PHE A 369 15.98 3.94 18.81
C PHE A 369 15.13 5.07 18.22
N GLY A 370 13.86 5.15 18.58
CA GLY A 370 12.96 6.23 18.16
C GLY A 370 13.35 7.60 18.72
N ASP A 371 13.89 7.63 19.94
CA ASP A 371 14.37 8.86 20.59
C ASP A 371 15.78 9.27 20.13
N ALA A 372 16.48 8.41 19.38
CA ALA A 372 17.84 8.69 18.93
C ALA A 372 17.86 9.77 17.83
N PRO A 373 18.87 10.67 17.83
CA PRO A 373 19.08 11.59 16.71
C PRO A 373 19.42 10.81 15.42
N VAL A 374 19.32 11.49 14.28
CA VAL A 374 19.70 10.92 12.96
C VAL A 374 21.12 10.32 13.04
N LEU A 375 21.20 9.00 12.86
CA LEU A 375 22.41 8.23 13.12
C LEU A 375 23.50 8.58 12.11
N SER A 376 24.77 8.51 12.55
CA SER A 376 25.90 8.47 11.62
C SER A 376 25.93 7.13 10.87
N TYR A 377 26.53 7.10 9.67
CA TYR A 377 26.66 5.84 8.92
C TYR A 377 27.44 4.77 9.70
N THR A 378 28.47 5.19 10.44
CA THR A 378 29.22 4.32 11.35
C THR A 378 28.32 3.75 12.44
N CYS A 379 27.52 4.59 13.09
CA CYS A 379 26.61 4.14 14.14
C CYS A 379 25.52 3.19 13.62
N ALA A 380 24.91 3.52 12.48
CA ALA A 380 23.93 2.67 11.82
C ALA A 380 24.52 1.28 11.51
N ARG A 381 25.72 1.24 10.91
CA ARG A 381 26.43 -0.01 10.64
C ARG A 381 26.68 -0.81 11.91
N THR A 382 27.25 -0.20 12.95
CA THR A 382 27.55 -0.89 14.22
C THR A 382 26.29 -1.45 14.87
N THR A 383 25.19 -0.70 14.84
CA THR A 383 23.90 -1.13 15.41
C THR A 383 23.36 -2.34 14.65
N LEU A 384 23.39 -2.30 13.31
CA LEU A 384 22.95 -3.41 12.46
C LEU A 384 23.81 -4.67 12.65
N GLU A 385 25.14 -4.52 12.79
CA GLU A 385 26.04 -5.63 13.08
C GLU A 385 25.74 -6.28 14.43
N GLN A 386 25.51 -5.49 15.49
CA GLN A 386 25.13 -6.00 16.81
C GLN A 386 23.78 -6.73 16.77
N MET A 387 22.78 -6.19 16.09
CA MET A 387 21.50 -6.87 15.91
C MET A 387 21.63 -8.21 15.17
N SER A 388 22.52 -8.24 14.17
CA SER A 388 22.85 -9.48 13.44
C SER A 388 23.46 -10.53 14.38
N GLN A 389 24.30 -10.11 15.32
CA GLN A 389 24.88 -10.98 16.35
C GLN A 389 23.81 -11.50 17.33
N LEU A 390 22.91 -10.63 17.82
CA LEU A 390 21.82 -11.05 18.72
C LEU A 390 20.91 -12.08 18.05
N TYR A 391 20.60 -11.89 16.76
CA TYR A 391 19.83 -12.85 15.98
C TYR A 391 20.59 -14.16 15.76
N GLY A 392 21.87 -14.09 15.36
CA GLY A 392 22.71 -15.27 15.19
C GLY A 392 22.90 -16.09 16.47
N GLY A 393 22.87 -15.42 17.64
CA GLY A 393 22.85 -16.04 18.96
C GLY A 393 21.50 -16.59 19.40
N ASN A 394 20.45 -16.52 18.55
CA ASN A 394 19.07 -16.88 18.90
C ASN A 394 18.57 -16.15 20.16
N LEU A 395 19.03 -14.92 20.39
CA LEU A 395 18.57 -14.09 21.50
C LEU A 395 17.29 -13.33 21.15
N ILE A 396 17.13 -12.98 19.87
CA ILE A 396 15.96 -12.31 19.29
C ILE A 396 15.44 -13.09 18.07
N THR A 397 14.18 -12.86 17.68
CA THR A 397 13.60 -13.50 16.48
C THR A 397 13.98 -12.75 15.20
N ALA A 398 13.72 -13.39 14.05
CA ALA A 398 13.94 -12.76 12.75
C ALA A 398 13.06 -11.51 12.55
N SER A 399 11.80 -11.56 13.01
CA SER A 399 10.87 -10.43 12.98
C SER A 399 11.37 -9.28 13.86
N GLN A 400 11.69 -9.54 15.13
CA GLN A 400 12.21 -8.52 16.05
C GLN A 400 13.47 -7.82 15.53
N ARG A 401 14.38 -8.58 14.90
CA ARG A 401 15.56 -8.03 14.23
C ARG A 401 15.18 -7.15 13.03
N ASN A 402 14.17 -7.54 12.25
CA ASN A 402 13.73 -6.76 11.09
C ASN A 402 13.06 -5.46 11.54
N ASP A 403 12.21 -5.48 12.57
CA ASP A 403 11.55 -4.29 13.10
C ASP A 403 12.57 -3.23 13.56
N LEU A 404 13.61 -3.64 14.30
CA LEU A 404 14.70 -2.75 14.70
C LEU A 404 15.55 -2.30 13.51
N ARG A 405 15.66 -3.13 12.46
CA ARG A 405 16.47 -2.82 11.26
C ARG A 405 15.81 -1.69 10.51
N ASP A 406 14.49 -1.73 10.40
CA ASP A 406 13.72 -0.73 9.67
C ASP A 406 13.93 0.66 10.28
N ILE A 407 13.87 0.79 11.61
CA ILE A 407 14.16 2.06 12.32
C ILE A 407 15.57 2.60 12.01
N VAL A 408 16.59 1.73 12.02
CA VAL A 408 17.98 2.13 11.73
C VAL A 408 18.15 2.52 10.27
N THR A 409 17.50 1.81 9.35
CA THR A 409 17.54 2.13 7.92
C THR A 409 16.78 3.41 7.60
N ASP A 410 15.66 3.69 8.27
CA ASP A 410 14.90 4.94 8.12
C ASP A 410 15.74 6.14 8.56
N SER A 411 16.46 6.02 9.69
CA SER A 411 17.41 7.04 10.14
C SER A 411 18.53 7.28 9.10
N THR A 412 19.01 6.21 8.46
CA THR A 412 20.02 6.30 7.39
C THR A 412 19.47 6.98 6.14
N MET A 413 18.21 6.69 5.77
CA MET A 413 17.51 7.35 4.66
C MET A 413 17.27 8.84 4.94
N LEU A 414 16.90 9.21 6.18
CA LEU A 414 16.78 10.61 6.59
C LEU A 414 18.09 11.38 6.43
N ARG A 415 19.23 10.77 6.81
CA ARG A 415 20.55 11.37 6.56
C ARG A 415 20.81 11.57 5.07
N CYS A 416 20.48 10.58 4.24
CA CYS A 416 20.62 10.70 2.78
C CYS A 416 19.76 11.81 2.19
N ARG A 417 18.54 12.03 2.71
CA ARG A 417 17.67 13.15 2.29
C ARG A 417 18.23 14.52 2.70
N ALA A 418 18.99 14.58 3.79
CA ALA A 418 19.62 15.81 4.26
C ALA A 418 20.91 16.18 3.49
N ALA A 419 21.38 15.32 2.58
CA ALA A 419 22.58 15.58 1.78
C ALA A 419 22.34 16.77 0.85
N GLY A 420 23.05 17.88 1.11
CA GLY A 420 22.87 19.14 0.37
C GLY A 420 23.97 19.39 -0.68
N VAL A 421 25.04 18.60 -0.65
CA VAL A 421 26.18 18.71 -1.57
C VAL A 421 26.63 17.34 -2.08
N GLU A 422 27.24 17.34 -3.26
CA GLU A 422 27.66 16.12 -3.97
C GLU A 422 28.54 15.13 -3.16
N PRO A 423 29.49 15.58 -2.30
CA PRO A 423 30.25 14.67 -1.45
C PRO A 423 29.37 13.89 -0.46
N GLU A 424 28.35 14.52 0.13
CA GLU A 424 27.43 13.89 1.09
C GLU A 424 26.52 12.86 0.39
N VAL A 425 26.09 13.17 -0.83
CA VAL A 425 25.36 12.22 -1.68
C VAL A 425 26.20 10.99 -2.00
N THR A 426 27.47 11.20 -2.37
CA THR A 426 28.41 10.11 -2.67
C THR A 426 28.67 9.27 -1.42
N GLU A 427 28.76 9.90 -0.25
CA GLU A 427 28.88 9.22 1.04
C GLU A 427 27.65 8.34 1.32
N CYS A 428 26.43 8.83 1.11
CA CYS A 428 25.22 8.02 1.22
C CYS A 428 25.25 6.80 0.29
N LEU A 429 25.52 7.00 -1.00
CA LEU A 429 25.55 5.93 -2.00
C LEU A 429 26.56 4.83 -1.64
N THR A 430 27.74 5.24 -1.18
CA THR A 430 28.81 4.34 -0.77
C THR A 430 28.41 3.54 0.47
N ASN A 431 27.82 4.20 1.47
CA ASN A 431 27.38 3.53 2.70
C ASN A 431 26.21 2.58 2.44
N ALA A 432 25.24 2.94 1.59
CA ALA A 432 24.15 2.06 1.19
C ALA A 432 24.68 0.76 0.57
N MET A 433 25.66 0.86 -0.34
CA MET A 433 26.34 -0.30 -0.93
C MET A 433 27.14 -1.09 0.10
N SER A 434 27.84 -0.42 1.02
CA SER A 434 28.60 -1.07 2.10
C SER A 434 27.71 -1.91 3.01
N LEU A 435 26.60 -1.35 3.49
CA LEU A 435 25.63 -2.04 4.34
C LEU A 435 25.05 -3.27 3.63
N TYR A 436 24.71 -3.13 2.34
CA TYR A 436 24.19 -4.25 1.55
C TYR A 436 25.23 -5.35 1.36
N SER A 437 26.46 -4.98 1.00
CA SER A 437 27.54 -5.96 0.80
C SER A 437 27.89 -6.75 2.07
N ALA A 438 27.63 -6.15 3.23
CA ALA A 438 27.78 -6.78 4.54
C ALA A 438 26.54 -7.61 4.97
N ASN A 439 25.53 -7.76 4.11
CA ASN A 439 24.24 -8.40 4.41
C ASN A 439 23.50 -7.78 5.61
N LEU A 440 23.73 -6.50 5.89
CA LEU A 440 23.12 -5.79 7.01
C LEU A 440 21.75 -5.18 6.64
N VAL A 441 21.55 -4.89 5.35
CA VAL A 441 20.31 -4.35 4.78
C VAL A 441 19.92 -5.15 3.52
N THR A 442 18.64 -5.11 3.17
CA THR A 442 18.12 -5.80 1.98
C THR A 442 18.49 -5.06 0.69
N ALA A 443 18.32 -5.74 -0.45
CA ALA A 443 18.45 -5.11 -1.76
C ALA A 443 17.48 -3.92 -1.92
N THR A 444 16.26 -4.05 -1.39
CA THR A 444 15.21 -3.02 -1.35
C THR A 444 15.66 -1.79 -0.56
N GLN A 445 16.11 -1.97 0.68
CA GLN A 445 16.59 -0.87 1.53
C GLN A 445 17.79 -0.14 0.91
N ARG A 446 18.73 -0.89 0.30
CA ARG A 446 19.83 -0.30 -0.48
C ARG A 446 19.34 0.52 -1.67
N ASN A 447 18.38 -0.01 -2.44
CA ASN A 447 17.85 0.69 -3.61
C ASN A 447 17.12 1.96 -3.20
N ALA A 448 16.32 1.93 -2.13
CA ALA A 448 15.67 3.11 -1.57
C ALA A 448 16.68 4.21 -1.16
N MET A 449 17.75 3.83 -0.45
CA MET A 449 18.84 4.78 -0.13
C MET A 449 19.51 5.36 -1.39
N ARG A 450 19.69 4.52 -2.44
CA ARG A 450 20.26 4.96 -3.72
C ARG A 450 19.36 5.91 -4.48
N ASP A 451 18.06 5.67 -4.50
CA ASP A 451 17.08 6.52 -5.18
C ASP A 451 16.99 7.88 -4.48
N ILE A 452 16.90 7.89 -3.14
CA ILE A 452 16.93 9.11 -2.34
C ILE A 452 18.18 9.94 -2.63
N ALA A 453 19.36 9.31 -2.58
CA ALA A 453 20.63 10.00 -2.83
C ALA A 453 20.73 10.53 -4.26
N PHE A 454 20.25 9.76 -5.23
CA PHE A 454 20.21 10.17 -6.62
C PHE A 454 19.27 11.37 -6.85
N ASP A 455 18.11 11.39 -6.21
CA ASP A 455 17.19 12.53 -6.30
C ASP A 455 17.80 13.81 -5.71
N GLN A 456 18.54 13.71 -4.58
CA GLN A 456 19.32 14.83 -4.04
C GLN A 456 20.42 15.30 -5.01
N LEU A 457 21.13 14.37 -5.66
CA LEU A 457 22.13 14.69 -6.68
C LEU A 457 21.52 15.53 -7.80
N MET A 458 20.37 15.09 -8.32
CA MET A 458 19.68 15.77 -9.41
C MET A 458 19.18 17.14 -8.98
N ALA A 459 18.67 17.27 -7.74
CA ALA A 459 18.26 18.56 -7.20
C ALA A 459 19.42 19.56 -7.14
N VAL A 460 20.63 19.12 -6.79
CA VAL A 460 21.84 19.97 -6.82
C VAL A 460 22.22 20.33 -8.26
N TYR A 461 22.24 19.35 -9.16
CA TYR A 461 22.72 19.55 -10.53
C TYR A 461 21.81 20.45 -11.37
N LEU A 462 20.49 20.38 -11.16
CA LEU A 462 19.52 21.20 -11.88
C LEU A 462 19.55 22.68 -11.46
N GLN A 463 20.15 23.02 -10.32
CA GLN A 463 20.27 24.42 -9.86
C GLN A 463 21.44 25.17 -10.53
N ALA A 464 22.46 24.46 -10.99
CA ALA A 464 23.63 25.02 -11.66
C ALA A 464 24.05 24.12 -12.84
N PRO A 465 23.35 24.21 -13.99
CA PRO A 465 23.56 23.32 -15.12
C PRO A 465 25.00 23.42 -15.67
N ALA A 466 25.68 22.29 -15.72
CA ALA A 466 27.02 22.13 -16.29
C ALA A 466 27.09 20.75 -16.94
N PHE A 467 26.39 20.60 -18.07
CA PHE A 467 26.03 19.30 -18.65
C PHE A 467 27.21 18.33 -18.78
N GLU A 468 28.33 18.78 -19.36
CA GLU A 468 29.51 17.94 -19.60
C GLU A 468 30.13 17.44 -18.29
N ASP A 469 30.37 18.33 -17.33
CA ASP A 469 30.98 18.00 -16.03
C ASP A 469 30.05 17.11 -15.18
N GLN A 470 28.76 17.42 -15.17
CA GLN A 470 27.75 16.66 -14.44
C GLN A 470 27.60 15.25 -15.01
N MET A 471 27.55 15.10 -16.34
CA MET A 471 27.46 13.80 -16.99
C MET A 471 28.75 12.98 -16.86
N ALA A 472 29.93 13.61 -16.86
CA ALA A 472 31.18 12.93 -16.53
C ALA A 472 31.09 12.32 -15.12
N ARG A 473 30.64 13.12 -14.14
CA ARG A 473 30.50 12.67 -12.75
C ARG A 473 29.44 11.58 -12.55
N ILE A 474 28.28 11.72 -13.18
CA ILE A 474 27.24 10.66 -13.20
C ILE A 474 27.81 9.37 -13.83
N GLY A 475 28.64 9.50 -14.86
CA GLY A 475 29.38 8.40 -15.46
C GLY A 475 30.28 7.67 -14.45
N GLU A 476 31.01 8.40 -13.62
CA GLU A 476 31.85 7.82 -12.55
C GLU A 476 31.01 7.06 -11.51
N LEU A 477 29.91 7.65 -11.02
CA LEU A 477 29.01 7.01 -10.07
C LEU A 477 28.42 5.70 -10.64
N TYR A 478 28.10 5.69 -11.94
CA TYR A 478 27.63 4.49 -12.62
C TYR A 478 28.73 3.42 -12.75
N GLN A 479 29.96 3.81 -13.12
CA GLN A 479 31.10 2.89 -13.22
C GLN A 479 31.43 2.25 -11.86
N GLN A 480 31.28 3.02 -10.78
CA GLN A 480 31.43 2.54 -9.40
C GLN A 480 30.22 1.70 -8.91
N ARG A 481 29.20 1.51 -9.76
CA ARG A 481 27.94 0.79 -9.46
C ARG A 481 27.11 1.42 -8.34
N LEU A 482 27.38 2.67 -8.01
CA LEU A 482 26.65 3.45 -6.99
C LEU A 482 25.27 3.86 -7.50
N ILE A 483 25.13 4.11 -8.81
CA ILE A 483 23.83 4.38 -9.47
C ILE A 483 23.57 3.37 -10.60
N THR A 484 22.30 3.22 -11.01
CA THR A 484 21.89 2.26 -12.04
C THR A 484 22.04 2.85 -13.45
N ALA A 485 21.97 2.00 -14.47
CA ALA A 485 21.92 2.47 -15.86
C ALA A 485 20.68 3.33 -16.11
N THR A 486 19.54 3.00 -15.47
CA THR A 486 18.29 3.76 -15.53
C THR A 486 18.47 5.14 -14.92
N GLN A 487 19.03 5.23 -13.71
CA GLN A 487 19.31 6.51 -13.04
C GLN A 487 20.26 7.38 -13.89
N ARG A 488 21.34 6.79 -14.43
CA ARG A 488 22.25 7.49 -15.35
C ARG A 488 21.52 8.06 -16.58
N ASN A 489 20.65 7.28 -17.20
CA ASN A 489 19.88 7.73 -18.37
C ASN A 489 18.87 8.83 -18.00
N ARG A 490 18.17 8.69 -16.86
CA ARG A 490 17.25 9.71 -16.32
C ARG A 490 17.99 11.02 -16.04
N ALA A 491 19.19 10.96 -15.48
CA ALA A 491 20.01 12.15 -15.26
C ALA A 491 20.38 12.84 -16.57
N ARG A 492 20.85 12.09 -17.57
CA ARG A 492 21.15 12.61 -18.91
C ARG A 492 19.95 13.34 -19.50
N ASP A 493 18.79 12.69 -19.48
CA ASP A 493 17.58 13.23 -20.12
C ASP A 493 17.08 14.49 -19.37
N ALA A 494 17.21 14.53 -18.04
CA ALA A 494 16.86 15.70 -17.23
C ALA A 494 17.83 16.87 -17.43
N LEU A 495 19.14 16.61 -17.51
CA LEU A 495 20.14 17.66 -17.75
C LEU A 495 20.05 18.23 -19.17
N LEU A 496 19.78 17.38 -20.18
CA LEU A 496 19.52 17.82 -21.55
C LEU A 496 18.26 18.69 -21.65
N ALA A 497 17.27 18.49 -20.78
CA ALA A 497 16.05 19.29 -20.75
C ALA A 497 16.22 20.63 -20.01
N ALA A 498 17.25 20.74 -19.16
CA ALA A 498 17.56 21.94 -18.38
C ALA A 498 18.54 22.89 -19.10
N GLU A 499 19.32 22.38 -20.06
CA GLU A 499 20.10 23.13 -21.05
C GLU A 499 19.19 23.75 -22.12
#